data_AF-A0A959PEP6-F1
#
_entry.id   AF-A0A959PEP6-F1
#
_cell.length_a   1.000
_cell.length_b   1.000
_cell.length_c   1.000
_cell.angle_alpha   90.00
_cell.angle_beta   90.00
_cell.angle_gamma   90.00
#
_symmetry.space_group_name_H-M   'P 1'
#
loop_
_entity.id
_entity.type
_entity.pdbx_description
1 polymer ?
#
loop_
_entity_poly.entity_id
_entity_poly.type
_entity_poly.pdbx_seq_one_letter_code
_entity_poly.pdbx_strand_id
1 'polypeptide(L)'
;MRVRWWVALVVFLTACAVQHTREDFTAETDRLHRSLMEGERNLVGDFFTREEFHHEMMFECRDKSQLPYPELDSLMKDMKANHTEVLSNRGSFYAHADSCKKAFDGQSRAQGQMLWQSIETASSLAENRLSALAVDFYRSFDRYSALLEEYGIRRITHEEYGEDLLNRIIQWQDSLMLQGSMIAANLSQLRETGLPKSEGQYKDLYRPISEMQAIHKKFQSKITSAENQQSRYASSRQDEFFYLGPHLVERSDVQMLEGEMTQLLELMQEFRIYDSRFHQLAD
;
A
#
# COMPACT_ATOMS: atom_id res chain seq x y z
N MET A 1 -11.03 -7.31 -81.23
CA MET A 1 -10.53 -6.13 -80.49
C MET A 1 -10.93 -6.07 -78.99
N ARG A 2 -12.04 -6.69 -78.55
CA ARG A 2 -12.51 -6.65 -77.15
C ARG A 2 -11.66 -7.41 -76.11
N VAL A 3 -10.91 -8.44 -76.51
CA VAL A 3 -10.10 -9.26 -75.58
C VAL A 3 -8.84 -8.54 -75.08
N ARG A 4 -8.24 -7.64 -75.90
CA ARG A 4 -7.03 -6.89 -75.51
C ARG A 4 -7.29 -5.85 -74.41
N TRP A 5 -8.49 -5.28 -74.38
CA TRP A 5 -8.88 -4.32 -73.34
C TRP A 5 -9.11 -5.00 -71.98
N TRP A 6 -9.65 -6.22 -71.96
CA TRP A 6 -9.83 -6.99 -70.73
C TRP A 6 -8.50 -7.46 -70.14
N VAL A 7 -7.55 -7.90 -70.96
CA VAL A 7 -6.20 -8.27 -70.49
C VAL A 7 -5.46 -7.04 -69.97
N ALA A 8 -5.55 -5.90 -70.67
CA ALA A 8 -4.97 -4.65 -70.20
C ALA A 8 -5.60 -4.18 -68.87
N LEU A 9 -6.92 -4.30 -68.71
CA LEU A 9 -7.64 -3.92 -67.48
C LEU A 9 -7.29 -4.84 -66.31
N VAL A 10 -7.19 -6.16 -66.52
CA VAL A 10 -6.78 -7.12 -65.49
C VAL A 10 -5.31 -6.93 -65.09
N VAL A 11 -4.43 -6.65 -66.05
CA VAL A 11 -3.02 -6.28 -65.77
C VAL A 11 -2.94 -4.95 -65.03
N PHE A 12 -3.76 -3.95 -65.38
CA PHE A 12 -3.81 -2.67 -64.67
C PHE A 12 -4.38 -2.81 -63.25
N LEU A 13 -5.44 -3.61 -63.06
CA LEU A 13 -6.06 -3.85 -61.76
C LEU A 13 -5.17 -4.70 -60.83
N THR A 14 -4.36 -5.62 -61.36
CA THR A 14 -3.34 -6.37 -60.60
C THR A 14 -2.05 -5.55 -60.36
N ALA A 15 -1.75 -4.59 -61.24
CA ALA A 15 -0.67 -3.62 -61.04
C ALA A 15 -1.01 -2.56 -59.97
N CYS A 16 -2.29 -2.31 -59.71
CA CYS A 16 -2.77 -1.40 -58.66
C CYS A 16 -2.94 -2.05 -57.27
N ALA A 17 -2.54 -3.31 -57.07
CA ALA A 17 -2.41 -3.82 -55.71
C ALA A 17 -1.30 -3.01 -55.00
N VAL A 18 -1.51 -2.65 -53.73
CA VAL A 18 -0.61 -1.79 -52.96
C VAL A 18 0.80 -2.41 -52.94
N GLN A 19 1.81 -1.62 -53.28
CA GLN A 19 3.21 -2.02 -53.18
C GLN A 19 3.70 -1.49 -51.83
N HIS A 20 3.72 -2.35 -50.81
CA HIS A 20 4.30 -1.99 -49.52
C HIS A 20 5.79 -1.72 -49.71
N THR A 21 6.19 -0.50 -49.37
CA THR A 21 7.58 -0.06 -49.38
C THR A 21 8.28 -0.46 -48.08
N ARG A 22 9.61 -0.40 -48.08
CA ARG A 22 10.40 -0.54 -46.84
C ARG A 22 10.07 0.55 -45.81
N GLU A 23 9.63 1.71 -46.28
CA GLU A 23 9.14 2.80 -45.43
C GLU A 23 7.83 2.42 -44.75
N ASP A 24 6.87 1.84 -45.48
CA ASP A 24 5.62 1.32 -44.90
C ASP A 24 5.89 0.25 -43.84
N PHE A 25 6.85 -0.63 -44.11
CA PHE A 25 7.27 -1.69 -43.17
C PHE A 25 7.87 -1.13 -41.90
N THR A 26 8.69 -0.09 -42.02
CA THR A 26 9.29 0.58 -40.87
C THR A 26 8.22 1.33 -40.08
N ALA A 27 7.34 2.06 -40.75
CA ALA A 27 6.25 2.80 -40.12
C ALA A 27 5.27 1.88 -39.36
N GLU A 28 4.95 0.71 -39.91
CA GLU A 28 4.09 -0.26 -39.24
C GLU A 28 4.80 -0.89 -38.05
N THR A 29 6.07 -1.29 -38.20
CA THR A 29 6.86 -1.81 -37.08
C THR A 29 6.96 -0.77 -35.94
N ASP A 30 7.12 0.51 -36.27
CA ASP A 30 7.17 1.62 -35.31
C ASP A 30 5.80 1.91 -34.67
N ARG A 31 4.70 1.73 -35.41
CA ARG A 31 3.33 1.80 -34.87
C ARG A 31 3.11 0.69 -33.84
N LEU A 32 3.47 -0.54 -34.18
CA LEU A 32 3.33 -1.72 -33.33
C LEU A 32 4.25 -1.64 -32.11
N HIS A 33 5.47 -1.14 -32.28
CA HIS A 33 6.38 -0.79 -31.19
C HIS A 33 5.72 0.11 -30.16
N ARG A 34 5.10 1.20 -30.60
CA ARG A 34 4.41 2.15 -29.71
C ARG A 34 3.25 1.50 -28.96
N SER A 35 2.44 0.69 -29.66
CA SER A 35 1.34 -0.07 -29.06
C SER A 35 1.82 -0.96 -27.90
N LEU A 36 2.87 -1.75 -28.14
CA LEU A 36 3.46 -2.61 -27.11
C LEU A 36 4.04 -1.80 -25.95
N MET A 37 4.83 -0.75 -26.24
CA MET A 37 5.43 0.10 -25.19
C MET A 37 4.38 0.80 -24.32
N GLU A 38 3.25 1.21 -24.90
CA GLU A 38 2.15 1.84 -24.16
C GLU A 38 1.49 0.84 -23.20
N GLY A 39 1.24 -0.39 -23.65
CA GLY A 39 0.71 -1.44 -22.78
C GLY A 39 1.69 -1.88 -21.68
N GLU A 40 3.00 -1.86 -21.97
CA GLU A 40 4.05 -2.21 -21.00
C GLU A 40 4.26 -1.14 -19.92
N ARG A 41 4.12 0.14 -20.29
CA ARG A 41 4.54 1.26 -19.44
C ARG A 41 3.92 1.21 -18.05
N ASN A 42 2.61 0.92 -17.97
CA ASN A 42 1.89 0.93 -16.69
C ASN A 42 2.36 -0.25 -15.82
N LEU A 43 2.41 -1.45 -16.38
CA LEU A 43 2.87 -2.65 -15.68
C LEU A 43 4.29 -2.50 -15.14
N VAL A 44 5.20 -2.00 -15.97
CA VAL A 44 6.61 -1.80 -15.59
C VAL A 44 6.73 -0.74 -14.49
N GLY A 45 6.02 0.37 -14.61
CA GLY A 45 6.00 1.43 -13.60
C GLY A 45 5.47 0.93 -12.27
N ASP A 46 4.29 0.29 -12.28
CA ASP A 46 3.63 -0.26 -11.10
C ASP A 46 4.51 -1.32 -10.42
N PHE A 47 5.18 -2.17 -11.22
CA PHE A 47 6.11 -3.17 -10.70
C PHE A 47 7.27 -2.54 -9.94
N PHE A 48 7.97 -1.57 -10.52
CA PHE A 48 9.15 -0.98 -9.87
C PHE A 48 8.81 -0.24 -8.58
N THR A 49 7.73 0.55 -8.59
CA THR A 49 7.26 1.22 -7.37
C THR A 49 6.93 0.21 -6.28
N ARG A 50 6.34 -0.93 -6.66
CA ARG A 50 5.98 -1.98 -5.70
C ARG A 50 7.19 -2.79 -5.24
N GLU A 51 8.14 -3.08 -6.12
CA GLU A 51 9.37 -3.82 -5.82
C GLU A 51 10.26 -3.02 -4.85
N GLU A 52 10.40 -1.70 -5.05
CA GLU A 52 11.12 -0.81 -4.13
C GLU A 52 10.51 -0.84 -2.72
N PHE A 53 9.20 -0.57 -2.64
CA PHE A 53 8.46 -0.64 -1.37
C PHE A 53 8.61 -2.01 -0.69
N HIS A 54 8.47 -3.10 -1.46
CA HIS A 54 8.56 -4.46 -0.91
C HIS A 54 9.94 -4.76 -0.34
N HIS A 55 11.01 -4.43 -1.09
CA HIS A 55 12.36 -4.66 -0.62
C HIS A 55 12.66 -3.88 0.66
N GLU A 56 12.36 -2.58 0.69
CA GLU A 56 12.55 -1.74 1.87
C GLU A 56 11.77 -2.27 3.09
N MET A 57 10.47 -2.56 2.91
CA MET A 57 9.63 -3.13 3.96
C MET A 57 10.18 -4.46 4.47
N MET A 58 10.67 -5.33 3.58
CA MET A 58 11.24 -6.62 3.97
C MET A 58 12.59 -6.46 4.70
N PHE A 59 13.33 -5.37 4.55
CA PHE A 59 14.50 -5.11 5.39
C PHE A 59 14.11 -4.75 6.82
N GLU A 60 12.97 -4.10 7.01
CA GLU A 60 12.44 -3.69 8.32
C GLU A 60 11.64 -4.81 9.04
N CYS A 61 11.45 -5.97 8.41
CA CYS A 61 10.72 -7.10 8.99
C CYS A 61 11.62 -7.94 9.91
N ARG A 62 11.24 -8.05 11.20
CA ARG A 62 11.96 -8.88 12.19
C ARG A 62 11.78 -10.38 11.91
N ASP A 63 10.58 -10.79 11.50
CA ASP A 63 10.27 -12.19 11.21
C ASP A 63 9.45 -12.34 9.92
N LYS A 64 10.16 -12.63 8.83
CA LYS A 64 9.61 -12.81 7.48
C LYS A 64 8.81 -14.09 7.31
N SER A 65 8.86 -14.99 8.30
CA SER A 65 8.14 -16.27 8.24
C SER A 65 6.67 -16.14 8.68
N GLN A 66 6.32 -15.05 9.37
CA GLN A 66 4.98 -14.80 9.87
C GLN A 66 4.12 -14.08 8.84
N LEU A 67 2.81 -14.27 8.91
CA LEU A 67 1.86 -13.56 8.06
C LEU A 67 1.98 -12.03 8.26
N PRO A 68 1.82 -11.22 7.19
CA PRO A 68 1.49 -11.61 5.81
C PRO A 68 2.72 -11.82 4.89
N TYR A 69 3.94 -11.77 5.42
CA TYR A 69 5.16 -11.64 4.61
C TYR A 69 5.44 -12.76 3.61
N PRO A 70 5.23 -14.06 3.92
CA PRO A 70 5.39 -15.12 2.94
C PRO A 70 4.46 -14.99 1.74
N GLU A 71 3.23 -14.52 1.95
CA GLU A 71 2.24 -14.33 0.88
C GLU A 71 2.59 -13.11 0.03
N LEU A 72 3.00 -12.01 0.66
CA LEU A 72 3.50 -10.83 -0.05
C LEU A 72 4.72 -11.16 -0.93
N ASP A 73 5.67 -11.96 -0.43
CA ASP A 73 6.84 -12.40 -1.19
C ASP A 73 6.46 -13.32 -2.37
N SER A 74 5.47 -14.21 -2.18
CA SER A 74 4.93 -15.02 -3.29
C SER A 74 4.31 -14.15 -4.38
N LEU A 75 3.46 -13.19 -4.01
CA LEU A 75 2.80 -12.30 -4.97
C LEU A 75 3.81 -11.40 -5.69
N MET A 76 4.86 -10.95 -4.99
CA MET A 76 5.96 -10.20 -5.60
C MET A 76 6.72 -11.03 -6.63
N LYS A 77 6.98 -12.31 -6.35
CA LYS A 77 7.60 -13.24 -7.30
C LYS A 77 6.72 -13.44 -8.54
N ASP A 78 5.41 -13.56 -8.37
CA ASP A 78 4.47 -13.67 -9.49
C ASP A 78 4.49 -12.42 -10.37
N MET A 79 4.44 -11.23 -9.76
CA MET A 79 4.55 -9.95 -10.48
C MET A 79 5.89 -9.83 -11.21
N LYS A 80 6.99 -10.25 -10.59
CA LYS A 80 8.33 -10.25 -11.20
C LYS A 80 8.45 -11.21 -12.37
N ALA A 81 7.82 -12.39 -12.28
CA ALA A 81 7.76 -13.34 -13.37
C ALA A 81 7.02 -12.74 -14.58
N ASN A 82 5.85 -12.14 -14.35
CA ASN A 82 5.08 -11.46 -15.39
C ASN A 82 5.86 -10.29 -16.02
N HIS A 83 6.50 -9.45 -15.21
CA HIS A 83 7.36 -8.37 -15.69
C HIS A 83 8.52 -8.90 -16.58
N THR A 84 9.19 -9.97 -16.15
CA THR A 84 10.27 -10.60 -16.92
C THR A 84 9.74 -11.16 -18.25
N GLU A 85 8.55 -11.77 -18.23
CA GLU A 85 7.92 -12.32 -19.44
C GLU A 85 7.49 -11.23 -20.42
N VAL A 86 7.00 -10.10 -19.94
CA VAL A 86 6.71 -8.91 -20.76
C VAL A 86 7.95 -8.46 -21.52
N LEU A 87 9.09 -8.32 -20.84
CA LEU A 87 10.36 -7.95 -21.46
C LEU A 87 10.82 -8.99 -22.49
N SER A 88 10.61 -10.28 -22.20
CA SER A 88 10.93 -11.40 -23.11
C SER A 88 10.04 -11.41 -24.35
N ASN A 89 8.73 -11.15 -24.19
CA ASN A 89 7.76 -11.04 -25.27
C ASN A 89 8.16 -9.93 -26.24
N ARG A 90 8.53 -8.76 -25.71
CA ARG A 90 9.05 -7.64 -26.50
C ARG A 90 10.33 -7.99 -27.26
N GLY A 91 11.29 -8.61 -26.57
CA GLY A 91 12.55 -9.04 -27.19
C GLY A 91 12.34 -10.02 -28.34
N SER A 92 11.41 -10.96 -28.17
CA SER A 92 11.04 -11.95 -29.19
C SER A 92 10.39 -11.30 -30.41
N PHE A 93 9.49 -10.33 -30.19
CA PHE A 93 8.88 -9.55 -31.28
C PHE A 93 9.95 -8.79 -32.09
N TYR A 94 10.87 -8.07 -31.45
CA TYR A 94 11.91 -7.34 -32.19
C TYR A 94 12.86 -8.26 -32.94
N ALA A 95 13.25 -9.40 -32.37
CA ALA A 95 14.10 -10.36 -33.06
C ALA A 95 13.43 -10.86 -34.35
N HIS A 96 12.12 -11.14 -34.29
CA HIS A 96 11.34 -11.55 -35.46
C HIS A 96 11.16 -10.41 -36.48
N ALA A 97 10.83 -9.20 -36.02
CA ALA A 97 10.65 -8.03 -36.88
C ALA A 97 11.96 -7.66 -37.60
N ASP A 98 13.11 -7.69 -36.92
CA ASP A 98 14.42 -7.45 -37.51
C ASP A 98 14.80 -8.54 -38.53
N SER A 99 14.49 -9.80 -38.25
CA SER A 99 14.66 -10.90 -39.21
C SER A 99 13.84 -10.69 -40.47
N CYS A 100 12.55 -10.34 -40.33
CA CYS A 100 11.68 -10.03 -41.46
C CYS A 100 12.16 -8.81 -42.24
N LYS A 101 12.65 -7.77 -41.55
CA LYS A 101 13.20 -6.56 -42.18
C LYS A 101 14.43 -6.85 -43.04
N LYS A 102 15.36 -7.66 -42.52
CA LYS A 102 16.56 -8.10 -43.27
C LYS A 102 16.19 -8.97 -44.47
N ALA A 103 15.18 -9.82 -44.32
CA ALA A 103 14.71 -10.68 -45.39
C ALA A 103 13.97 -9.90 -46.49
N PHE A 104 13.44 -8.70 -46.21
CA PHE A 104 12.62 -7.92 -47.14
C PHE A 104 13.41 -7.31 -48.31
N ASP A 105 14.71 -7.03 -48.13
CA ASP A 105 15.55 -6.42 -49.15
C ASP A 105 15.80 -7.40 -50.33
N GLY A 106 15.29 -7.06 -51.52
CA GLY A 106 15.54 -7.81 -52.77
C GLY A 106 14.57 -8.96 -53.06
N GLN A 107 13.47 -9.09 -52.30
CA GLN A 107 12.49 -10.18 -52.49
C GLN A 107 11.45 -9.89 -53.57
N SER A 108 10.84 -10.98 -54.08
CA SER A 108 9.67 -10.85 -54.94
C SER A 108 8.47 -10.29 -54.18
N ARG A 109 7.51 -9.72 -54.92
CA ARG A 109 6.28 -9.15 -54.37
C ARG A 109 5.51 -10.12 -53.45
N ALA A 110 5.39 -11.38 -53.85
CA ALA A 110 4.70 -12.40 -53.07
C ALA A 110 5.41 -12.68 -51.74
N GLN A 111 6.75 -12.74 -51.75
CA GLN A 111 7.55 -12.95 -50.55
C GLN A 111 7.49 -11.74 -49.60
N GLY A 112 7.51 -10.51 -50.12
CA GLY A 112 7.32 -9.30 -49.31
C GLY A 112 5.97 -9.27 -48.59
N GLN A 113 4.89 -9.70 -49.25
CA GLN A 113 3.56 -9.80 -48.64
C GLN A 113 3.48 -10.87 -47.55
N MET A 114 4.16 -12.02 -47.74
CA MET A 114 4.23 -13.04 -46.69
C MET A 114 5.00 -12.56 -45.45
N LEU A 115 6.11 -11.82 -45.65
CA LEU A 115 6.87 -11.23 -44.54
C LEU A 115 6.05 -10.19 -43.78
N TRP A 116 5.22 -9.41 -44.48
CA TRP A 116 4.29 -8.47 -43.87
C TRP A 116 3.26 -9.17 -42.97
N GLN A 117 2.55 -10.17 -43.50
CA GLN A 117 1.57 -10.95 -42.74
C GLN A 117 2.19 -11.65 -41.53
N SER A 118 3.45 -12.08 -41.65
CA SER A 118 4.22 -12.66 -40.54
C SER A 118 4.41 -11.68 -39.38
N ILE A 119 4.67 -10.40 -39.67
CA ILE A 119 4.80 -9.35 -38.63
C ILE A 119 3.45 -9.00 -38.02
N GLU A 120 2.40 -8.85 -38.82
CA GLU A 120 1.05 -8.60 -38.30
C GLU A 120 0.63 -9.73 -37.34
N THR A 121 0.90 -10.98 -37.73
CA THR A 121 0.62 -12.15 -36.88
C THR A 121 1.45 -12.13 -35.60
N ALA A 122 2.76 -11.90 -35.70
CA ALA A 122 3.65 -11.82 -34.54
C ALA A 122 3.24 -10.69 -33.59
N SER A 123 2.79 -9.56 -34.14
CA SER A 123 2.30 -8.43 -33.35
C SER A 123 1.02 -8.75 -32.62
N SER A 124 0.03 -9.32 -33.31
CA SER A 124 -1.23 -9.72 -32.68
C SER A 124 -0.98 -10.74 -31.56
N LEU A 125 -0.07 -11.69 -31.77
CA LEU A 125 0.35 -12.63 -30.73
C LEU A 125 1.03 -11.91 -29.55
N ALA A 126 1.91 -10.95 -29.81
CA ALA A 126 2.59 -10.18 -28.78
C ALA A 126 1.60 -9.33 -27.96
N GLU A 127 0.63 -8.67 -28.60
CA GLU A 127 -0.42 -7.88 -27.95
C GLU A 127 -1.38 -8.75 -27.13
N ASN A 128 -1.80 -9.90 -27.67
CA ASN A 128 -2.62 -10.87 -26.94
C ASN A 128 -1.89 -11.40 -25.71
N ARG A 129 -0.60 -11.72 -25.84
CA ARG A 129 0.21 -12.18 -24.71
C ARG A 129 0.42 -11.09 -23.67
N LEU A 130 0.71 -9.86 -24.09
CA LEU A 130 0.83 -8.71 -23.20
C LEU A 130 -0.46 -8.48 -22.42
N SER A 131 -1.62 -8.58 -23.08
CA SER A 131 -2.93 -8.45 -22.45
C SER A 131 -3.16 -9.53 -21.40
N ALA A 132 -2.82 -10.78 -21.69
CA ALA A 132 -2.94 -11.87 -20.73
C ALA A 132 -2.01 -11.68 -19.51
N LEU A 133 -0.75 -11.31 -19.76
CA LEU A 133 0.23 -11.02 -18.71
C LEU A 133 -0.19 -9.83 -17.84
N ALA A 134 -0.80 -8.80 -18.43
CA ALA A 134 -1.34 -7.68 -17.69
C ALA A 134 -2.47 -8.10 -16.75
N VAL A 135 -3.39 -8.96 -17.20
CA VAL A 135 -4.47 -9.49 -16.34
C VAL A 135 -3.91 -10.26 -15.15
N ASP A 136 -2.92 -11.13 -15.37
CA ASP A 136 -2.33 -11.90 -14.28
C ASP A 136 -1.46 -11.03 -13.35
N PHE A 137 -0.75 -10.04 -13.89
CA PHE A 137 -0.03 -9.04 -13.11
C PHE A 137 -0.96 -8.26 -12.20
N TYR A 138 -2.04 -7.69 -12.74
CA TYR A 138 -2.96 -6.87 -11.95
C TYR A 138 -3.73 -7.70 -10.92
N ARG A 139 -4.01 -8.98 -11.21
CA ARG A 139 -4.57 -9.89 -10.20
C ARG A 139 -3.63 -10.03 -8.99
N SER A 140 -2.33 -10.22 -9.22
CA SER A 140 -1.34 -10.33 -8.12
C SER A 140 -1.12 -8.98 -7.44
N PHE A 141 -1.09 -7.88 -8.19
CA PHE A 141 -0.93 -6.52 -7.68
C PHE A 141 -2.09 -6.11 -6.76
N ASP A 142 -3.33 -6.40 -7.17
CA ASP A 142 -4.53 -6.08 -6.39
C ASP A 142 -4.56 -6.88 -5.10
N ARG A 143 -4.24 -8.19 -5.17
CA ARG A 143 -4.15 -9.04 -3.97
C ARG A 143 -3.02 -8.59 -3.04
N TYR A 144 -1.87 -8.21 -3.59
CA TYR A 144 -0.76 -7.67 -2.81
C TYR A 144 -1.20 -6.40 -2.07
N SER A 145 -1.87 -5.48 -2.78
CA SER A 145 -2.36 -4.22 -2.21
C SER A 145 -3.44 -4.45 -1.13
N ALA A 146 -4.34 -5.42 -1.34
CA ALA A 146 -5.36 -5.79 -0.36
C ALA A 146 -4.75 -6.34 0.94
N LEU A 147 -3.70 -7.17 0.84
CA LEU A 147 -2.99 -7.66 2.03
C LEU A 147 -2.27 -6.55 2.79
N LEU A 148 -1.69 -5.58 2.08
CA LEU A 148 -1.12 -4.41 2.75
C LEU A 148 -2.19 -3.67 3.57
N GLU A 149 -3.36 -3.44 2.98
CA GLU A 149 -4.46 -2.75 3.66
C GLU A 149 -5.00 -3.55 4.85
N GLU A 150 -5.27 -4.85 4.66
CA GLU A 150 -5.78 -5.75 5.70
C GLU A 150 -4.89 -5.79 6.94
N TYR A 151 -3.57 -5.84 6.74
CA TYR A 151 -2.60 -5.90 7.82
C TYR A 151 -2.07 -4.52 8.26
N GLY A 152 -2.63 -3.43 7.71
CA GLY A 152 -2.24 -2.06 8.04
C GLY A 152 -0.78 -1.73 7.67
N ILE A 153 -0.23 -2.43 6.68
CA ILE A 153 1.14 -2.25 6.23
C ILE A 153 1.22 -1.02 5.34
N ARG A 154 1.94 0.00 5.81
CA ARG A 154 2.10 1.25 5.07
C ARG A 154 3.43 1.93 5.38
N ARG A 155 3.93 2.67 4.41
CA ARG A 155 5.00 3.64 4.62
C ARG A 155 4.36 4.92 5.16
N ILE A 156 4.90 5.43 6.26
CA ILE A 156 4.47 6.68 6.90
C ILE A 156 5.70 7.58 7.04
N THR A 157 5.53 8.86 6.78
CA THR A 157 6.57 9.86 7.00
C THR A 157 6.74 10.16 8.48
N HIS A 158 7.87 10.77 8.84
CA HIS A 158 8.11 11.24 10.20
C HIS A 158 7.03 12.19 10.69
N GLU A 159 6.61 13.13 9.83
CA GLU A 159 5.57 14.11 10.09
C GLU A 159 4.21 13.44 10.35
N GLU A 160 3.76 12.59 9.42
CA GLU A 160 2.47 11.88 9.56
C GLU A 160 2.40 11.04 10.84
N TYR A 161 3.50 10.37 11.22
CA TYR A 161 3.51 9.62 12.47
C TYR A 161 3.56 10.53 13.69
N GLY A 162 4.27 11.67 13.62
CA GLY A 162 4.29 12.67 14.69
C GLY A 162 2.93 13.29 14.96
N GLU A 163 2.15 13.52 13.89
CA GLU A 163 0.76 13.97 13.98
C GLU A 163 -0.15 12.89 14.57
N ASP A 164 -0.02 11.63 14.16
CA ASP A 164 -0.78 10.51 14.73
C ASP A 164 -0.55 10.39 16.25
N LEU A 165 0.71 10.43 16.67
CA LEU A 165 1.08 10.44 18.08
C LEU A 165 0.47 11.62 18.84
N LEU A 166 0.52 12.82 18.27
CA LEU A 166 -0.07 14.02 18.89
C LEU A 166 -1.59 13.88 19.04
N ASN A 167 -2.27 13.40 18.01
CA ASN A 167 -3.72 13.16 18.04
C ASN A 167 -4.11 12.15 19.12
N ARG A 168 -3.32 11.08 19.30
CA ARG A 168 -3.51 10.11 20.38
C ARG A 168 -3.31 10.75 21.76
N ILE A 169 -2.31 11.63 21.94
CA ILE A 169 -2.12 12.38 23.20
C ILE A 169 -3.34 13.26 23.51
N ILE A 170 -3.86 13.97 22.51
CA ILE A 170 -5.06 14.82 22.67
C ILE A 170 -6.26 13.99 23.15
N GLN A 171 -6.49 12.82 22.55
CA GLN A 171 -7.56 11.90 23.00
C GLN A 171 -7.37 11.46 24.47
N TRP A 172 -6.13 11.30 24.92
CA TRP A 172 -5.85 11.01 26.32
C TRP A 172 -6.07 12.21 27.23
N GLN A 173 -5.79 13.44 26.78
CA GLN A 173 -6.14 14.65 27.52
C GLN A 173 -7.66 14.78 27.70
N ASP A 174 -8.45 14.47 26.68
CA ASP A 174 -9.92 14.42 26.79
C ASP A 174 -10.36 13.38 27.82
N SER A 175 -9.72 12.20 27.82
CA SER A 175 -9.96 11.15 28.81
C SER A 175 -9.61 11.60 30.23
N LEU A 176 -8.54 12.38 30.41
CA LEU A 176 -8.16 12.97 31.70
C LEU A 176 -9.25 13.95 32.19
N MET A 177 -9.79 14.79 31.31
CA MET A 177 -10.88 15.70 31.65
C MET A 177 -12.15 14.96 32.07
N LEU A 178 -12.46 13.86 31.36
CA LEU A 178 -13.59 13.00 31.70
C LEU A 178 -13.40 12.35 33.08
N GLN A 179 -12.21 11.80 33.38
CA GLN A 179 -11.91 11.25 34.70
C GLN A 179 -12.13 12.29 35.82
N GLY A 180 -11.65 13.52 35.62
CA GLY A 180 -11.84 14.61 36.58
C GLY A 180 -13.31 14.92 36.84
N SER A 181 -14.12 14.91 35.77
CA SER A 181 -15.58 15.11 35.86
C SER A 181 -16.28 13.97 36.60
N MET A 182 -15.89 12.72 36.36
CA MET A 182 -16.42 11.55 37.06
C MET A 182 -16.07 11.56 38.55
N ILE A 183 -14.82 11.89 38.91
CA ILE A 183 -14.42 12.06 40.32
C ILE A 183 -15.27 13.13 41.00
N ALA A 184 -15.48 14.28 40.33
CA ALA A 184 -16.29 15.35 40.88
C ALA A 184 -17.75 14.94 41.10
N ALA A 185 -18.34 14.20 40.16
CA ALA A 185 -19.68 13.65 40.28
C ALA A 185 -19.79 12.68 41.47
N ASN A 186 -18.88 11.71 41.57
CA ASN A 186 -18.86 10.73 42.67
C ASN A 186 -18.68 11.40 44.04
N LEU A 187 -17.83 12.45 44.11
CA LEU A 187 -17.70 13.27 45.32
C LEU A 187 -18.99 14.03 45.69
N SER A 188 -19.74 14.52 44.69
CA SER A 188 -21.04 15.16 44.94
C SER A 188 -22.03 14.15 45.50
N GLN A 189 -22.16 13.00 44.86
CA GLN A 189 -23.05 11.92 45.30
C GLN A 189 -22.71 11.46 46.72
N LEU A 190 -21.42 11.29 47.05
CA LEU A 190 -21.00 10.97 48.42
C LEU A 190 -21.43 12.05 49.42
N ARG A 191 -21.37 13.34 49.06
CA ARG A 191 -21.84 14.43 49.94
C ARG A 191 -23.36 14.41 50.12
N GLU A 192 -24.10 14.03 49.09
CA GLU A 192 -25.57 13.93 49.11
C GLU A 192 -26.06 12.82 50.04
N THR A 193 -25.23 11.81 50.34
CA THR A 193 -25.56 10.79 51.37
C THR A 193 -25.74 11.38 52.78
N GLY A 194 -25.16 12.56 53.05
CA GLY A 194 -25.23 13.19 54.37
C GLY A 194 -24.41 12.50 55.47
N LEU A 195 -23.61 11.49 55.13
CA LEU A 195 -22.82 10.73 56.10
C LEU A 195 -21.68 11.59 56.69
N PRO A 196 -21.52 11.65 58.03
CA PRO A 196 -20.38 12.29 58.67
C PRO A 196 -19.05 11.63 58.26
N LYS A 197 -18.03 12.45 57.97
CA LYS A 197 -16.69 11.96 57.56
C LYS A 197 -16.01 11.04 58.58
N SER A 198 -16.40 11.11 59.85
CA SER A 198 -15.88 10.26 60.92
C SER A 198 -16.42 8.83 60.86
N GLU A 199 -17.56 8.62 60.19
CA GLU A 199 -18.25 7.34 60.12
C GLU A 199 -17.52 6.35 59.21
N GLY A 200 -17.57 5.06 59.58
CA GLY A 200 -16.94 3.98 58.81
C GLY A 200 -17.49 3.89 57.39
N GLN A 201 -18.82 3.96 57.25
CA GLN A 201 -19.50 3.88 55.95
C GLN A 201 -19.09 5.00 55.00
N TYR A 202 -18.89 6.23 55.49
CA TYR A 202 -18.37 7.32 54.67
C TYR A 202 -16.97 6.96 54.12
N LYS A 203 -16.10 6.42 54.97
CA LYS A 203 -14.73 6.05 54.57
C LYS A 203 -14.73 4.92 53.54
N ASP A 204 -15.64 3.96 53.69
CA ASP A 204 -15.78 2.84 52.76
C ASP A 204 -16.24 3.31 51.37
N LEU A 205 -17.21 4.23 51.31
CA LEU A 205 -17.67 4.86 50.06
C LEU A 205 -16.61 5.81 49.47
N TYR A 206 -15.86 6.52 50.31
CA TYR A 206 -14.82 7.44 49.85
C TYR A 206 -13.60 6.71 49.29
N ARG A 207 -13.29 5.49 49.76
CA ARG A 207 -12.08 4.78 49.38
C ARG A 207 -11.94 4.58 47.86
N PRO A 208 -12.94 4.06 47.12
CA PRO A 208 -12.85 3.98 45.65
C PRO A 208 -12.57 5.34 44.99
N ILE A 209 -13.21 6.42 45.46
CA ILE A 209 -12.98 7.78 44.94
C ILE A 209 -11.52 8.21 45.17
N SER A 210 -10.95 7.92 46.35
CA SER A 210 -9.56 8.25 46.64
C SER A 210 -8.56 7.48 45.76
N GLU A 211 -8.87 6.24 45.40
CA GLU A 211 -8.08 5.45 44.44
C GLU A 211 -8.21 6.05 43.03
N MET A 212 -9.43 6.44 42.61
CA MET A 212 -9.64 7.15 41.35
C MET A 212 -8.82 8.44 41.27
N GLN A 213 -8.75 9.23 42.35
CA GLN A 213 -7.93 10.44 42.42
C GLN A 213 -6.42 10.12 42.29
N ALA A 214 -5.95 9.05 42.93
CA ALA A 214 -4.56 8.62 42.83
C ALA A 214 -4.22 8.17 41.39
N ILE A 215 -5.11 7.41 40.76
CA ILE A 215 -4.97 6.98 39.35
C ILE A 215 -5.00 8.19 38.41
N HIS A 216 -5.93 9.12 38.60
CA HIS A 216 -6.02 10.35 37.82
C HIS A 216 -4.72 11.16 37.84
N LYS A 217 -4.08 11.27 39.01
CA LYS A 217 -2.78 11.95 39.13
C LYS A 217 -1.66 11.19 38.40
N LYS A 218 -1.63 9.85 38.48
CA LYS A 218 -0.69 9.03 37.71
C LYS A 218 -0.92 9.19 36.21
N PHE A 219 -2.17 9.16 35.79
CA PHE A 219 -2.61 9.33 34.41
C PHE A 219 -2.17 10.69 33.85
N GLN A 220 -2.39 11.77 34.60
CA GLN A 220 -1.88 13.11 34.26
C GLN A 220 -0.36 13.12 34.08
N SER A 221 0.39 12.53 35.02
CA SER A 221 1.86 12.46 34.92
C SER A 221 2.32 11.70 33.68
N LYS A 222 1.58 10.67 33.26
CA LYS A 222 1.87 9.87 32.07
C LYS A 222 1.59 10.62 30.78
N ILE A 223 0.50 11.38 30.72
CA ILE A 223 0.23 12.30 29.61
C ILE A 223 1.35 13.32 29.47
N THR A 224 1.78 13.97 30.55
CA THR A 224 2.90 14.91 30.50
C THR A 224 4.21 14.25 30.06
N SER A 225 4.46 13.00 30.45
CA SER A 225 5.60 12.23 29.92
C SER A 225 5.48 12.04 28.41
N ALA A 226 4.31 11.61 27.93
CA ALA A 226 4.02 11.41 26.51
C ALA A 226 4.18 12.70 25.68
N GLU A 227 3.67 13.84 26.17
CA GLU A 227 3.84 15.16 25.54
C GLU A 227 5.32 15.53 25.38
N ASN A 228 6.11 15.33 26.42
CA ASN A 228 7.55 15.61 26.37
C ASN A 228 8.28 14.70 25.37
N GLN A 229 7.89 13.43 25.26
CA GLN A 229 8.48 12.52 24.28
C GLN A 229 8.03 12.86 22.86
N GLN A 230 6.76 13.23 22.65
CA GLN A 230 6.25 13.66 21.34
C GLN A 230 6.98 14.92 20.88
N SER A 231 7.20 15.89 21.77
CA SER A 231 7.95 17.11 21.44
C SER A 231 9.39 16.79 21.01
N ARG A 232 10.04 15.84 21.69
CA ARG A 232 11.38 15.35 21.31
C ARG A 232 11.36 14.66 19.95
N TYR A 233 10.38 13.78 19.71
CA TYR A 233 10.20 13.10 18.44
C TYR A 233 10.00 14.09 17.29
N ALA A 234 9.10 15.06 17.45
CA ALA A 234 8.82 16.09 16.44
C ALA A 234 10.06 16.93 16.09
N SER A 235 10.97 17.13 17.05
CA SER A 235 12.24 17.84 16.85
C SER A 235 13.37 16.99 16.24
N SER A 236 13.15 15.69 16.04
CA SER A 236 14.15 14.75 15.54
C SER A 236 13.89 14.35 14.08
N ARG A 237 14.97 14.10 13.33
CA ARG A 237 15.02 13.33 12.06
C ARG A 237 13.82 13.48 11.09
N GLN A 238 13.60 14.70 10.59
CA GLN A 238 12.46 15.04 9.73
C GLN A 238 12.48 14.38 8.34
N ASP A 239 13.64 13.92 7.86
CA ASP A 239 13.78 13.33 6.52
C ASP A 239 13.57 11.79 6.51
N GLU A 240 13.25 11.18 7.66
CA GLU A 240 13.05 9.74 7.77
C GLU A 240 11.60 9.33 7.44
N PHE A 241 11.46 8.10 6.94
CA PHE A 241 10.19 7.42 6.75
C PHE A 241 10.24 6.08 7.44
N PHE A 242 9.06 5.55 7.74
CA PHE A 242 8.91 4.36 8.55
C PHE A 242 7.89 3.42 7.94
N TYR A 243 8.04 2.14 8.24
CA TYR A 243 7.06 1.13 7.88
C TYR A 243 6.25 0.77 9.13
N LEU A 244 4.92 0.78 8.99
CA LEU A 244 3.97 0.25 9.96
C LEU A 244 3.49 -1.12 9.48
N GLY A 245 3.14 -2.02 10.40
CA GLY A 245 2.74 -3.39 10.09
C GLY A 245 3.13 -4.39 11.19
N PRO A 246 2.59 -5.62 11.15
CA PRO A 246 2.91 -6.67 12.11
C PRO A 246 4.37 -7.13 11.99
N HIS A 247 5.02 -7.55 13.06
CA HIS A 247 6.40 -8.10 13.02
C HIS A 247 7.49 -7.18 12.40
N LEU A 248 7.21 -5.89 12.19
CA LEU A 248 8.23 -4.92 11.83
C LEU A 248 9.08 -4.54 13.04
N VAL A 249 10.27 -3.99 12.78
CA VAL A 249 11.17 -3.53 13.83
C VAL A 249 10.50 -2.42 14.65
N GLU A 250 10.32 -2.68 15.95
CA GLU A 250 9.90 -1.61 16.87
C GLU A 250 10.96 -0.53 16.91
N ARG A 251 10.48 0.71 16.89
CA ARG A 251 11.28 1.91 16.78
C ARG A 251 11.72 2.40 18.15
N SER A 252 13.03 2.39 18.41
CA SER A 252 13.59 2.74 19.73
C SER A 252 13.32 4.19 20.15
N ASP A 253 13.22 5.09 19.17
CA ASP A 253 12.95 6.52 19.34
C ASP A 253 11.51 6.81 19.78
N VAL A 254 10.56 5.93 19.46
CA VAL A 254 9.15 6.05 19.87
C VAL A 254 8.71 4.97 20.85
N GLN A 255 9.56 3.98 21.13
CA GLN A 255 9.27 2.88 22.05
C GLN A 255 8.90 3.37 23.44
N MET A 256 9.58 4.41 23.94
CA MET A 256 9.21 5.01 25.22
C MET A 256 7.81 5.61 25.17
N LEU A 257 7.49 6.37 24.12
CA LEU A 257 6.19 7.01 23.94
C LEU A 257 5.07 5.96 23.81
N GLU A 258 5.25 4.94 22.97
CA GLU A 258 4.30 3.83 22.83
C GLU A 258 4.13 3.04 24.15
N GLY A 259 5.20 2.91 24.93
CA GLY A 259 5.15 2.34 26.28
C GLY A 259 4.32 3.19 27.26
N GLU A 260 4.38 4.52 27.16
CA GLU A 260 3.50 5.41 27.94
C GLU A 260 2.04 5.26 27.50
N MET A 261 1.78 5.15 26.19
CA MET A 261 0.43 4.92 25.65
C MET A 261 -0.20 3.63 26.16
N THR A 262 0.59 2.56 26.26
CA THR A 262 0.15 1.28 26.82
C THR A 262 -0.20 1.42 28.30
N GLN A 263 0.61 2.12 29.09
CA GLN A 263 0.34 2.37 30.51
C GLN A 263 -0.89 3.26 30.72
N LEU A 264 -1.17 4.21 29.83
CA LEU A 264 -2.39 5.00 29.87
C LEU A 264 -3.64 4.11 29.72
N LEU A 265 -3.63 3.11 28.82
CA LEU A 265 -4.71 2.13 28.69
C LEU A 265 -4.96 1.36 30.00
N GLU A 266 -3.89 0.86 30.62
CA GLU A 266 -3.96 0.11 31.88
C GLU A 266 -4.55 0.96 33.01
N LEU A 267 -4.08 2.20 33.15
CA LEU A 267 -4.59 3.14 34.16
C LEU A 267 -6.06 3.50 33.94
N MET A 268 -6.50 3.66 32.69
CA MET A 268 -7.92 3.88 32.39
C MET A 268 -8.79 2.68 32.76
N GLN A 269 -8.31 1.47 32.52
CA GLN A 269 -9.01 0.26 32.92
C GLN A 269 -9.12 0.19 34.46
N GLU A 270 -8.03 0.45 35.17
CA GLU A 270 -8.01 0.50 36.64
C GLU A 270 -8.98 1.56 37.18
N PHE A 271 -8.99 2.76 36.59
CA PHE A 271 -9.91 3.84 36.95
C PHE A 271 -11.39 3.39 36.87
N ARG A 272 -11.78 2.74 35.77
CA ARG A 272 -13.16 2.27 35.54
C ARG A 272 -13.59 1.20 36.55
N ILE A 273 -12.66 0.37 37.02
CA ILE A 273 -12.93 -0.63 38.07
C ILE A 273 -13.32 0.07 39.37
N TYR A 274 -12.58 1.09 39.79
CA TYR A 274 -12.89 1.83 41.02
C TYR A 274 -14.16 2.68 40.89
N ASP A 275 -14.42 3.25 39.73
CA ASP A 275 -15.68 3.94 39.45
C ASP A 275 -16.88 3.00 39.60
N SER A 276 -16.81 1.82 38.98
CA SER A 276 -17.86 0.79 39.10
C SER A 276 -18.05 0.35 40.56
N ARG A 277 -16.95 0.22 41.31
CA ARG A 277 -16.99 -0.16 42.73
C ARG A 277 -17.64 0.91 43.60
N PHE A 278 -17.44 2.19 43.31
CA PHE A 278 -18.15 3.27 44.02
C PHE A 278 -19.67 3.12 43.85
N HIS A 279 -20.14 2.95 42.62
CA HIS A 279 -21.57 2.80 42.32
C HIS A 279 -22.17 1.56 43.01
N GLN A 280 -21.45 0.42 43.00
CA GLN A 280 -21.89 -0.80 43.70
C GLN A 280 -22.03 -0.65 45.22
N LEU A 281 -21.26 0.25 45.84
CA LEU A 281 -21.34 0.50 47.28
C LEU A 281 -22.38 1.57 47.62
N ALA A 282 -22.70 2.44 46.67
CA ALA A 282 -23.66 3.54 46.82
C ALA A 282 -25.12 3.13 46.58
N ASP A 283 -25.33 2.02 45.86
CA ASP A 283 -26.63 1.34 45.69
C ASP A 283 -27.04 0.53 46.95
#